data_AF-A0AA37NDS9-F1
#
_entry.id   AF-A0AA37NDS9-F1
#
_cell.length_a   1.000
_cell.length_b   1.000
_cell.length_c   1.000
_cell.angle_alpha   90.00
_cell.angle_beta   90.00
_cell.angle_gamma   90.00
#
_symmetry.space_group_name_H-M   'P 1'
#
loop_
_entity.id
_entity.type
_entity.pdbx_description
1 polymer ?
#
loop_
_entity_poly.entity_id
_entity_poly.type
_entity_poly.pdbx_seq_one_letter_code
_entity_poly.pdbx_strand_id
1 'polypeptide(L)'
;MVIAGFFFGLSQTEWIAVVIVIGAVLSAEAINSSIESLADLVSPEYNEIIKKTKDLAAGAVLIMAIAAAIVGSIIFFPKLGF
;
A
#
# COMPACT_ATOMS: atom_id res chain seq x y z
N MET A 1 3.14 -8.92 7.07
CA MET A 1 4.00 -9.75 6.20
C MET A 1 5.35 -10.06 6.82
N VAL A 2 6.10 -9.08 7.32
CA VAL A 2 7.47 -9.30 7.84
C VAL A 2 7.53 -10.37 8.93
N ILE A 3 6.71 -10.27 9.98
CA ILE A 3 6.69 -11.24 11.09
C ILE A 3 6.34 -12.64 10.56
N ALA A 4 5.26 -12.76 9.78
CA ALA A 4 4.88 -14.02 9.14
C ALA A 4 6.01 -14.58 8.26
N GLY A 5 6.77 -13.71 7.59
CA GLY A 5 7.89 -14.10 6.73
C GLY A 5 9.01 -14.82 7.46
N PHE A 6 9.31 -14.40 8.68
CA PHE A 6 10.25 -15.11 9.55
C PHE A 6 9.68 -16.43 10.07
N PHE A 7 8.39 -16.48 10.43
CA PHE A 7 7.75 -17.72 10.91
C PHE A 7 7.68 -18.81 9.84
N PHE A 8 7.39 -18.47 8.58
CA PHE A 8 7.21 -19.44 7.49
C PHE A 8 8.48 -19.72 6.68
N GLY A 9 9.64 -19.16 7.06
CA GLY A 9 10.90 -19.38 6.35
C GLY A 9 10.85 -18.96 4.88
N LEU A 10 10.64 -17.67 4.62
CA LEU A 10 10.67 -17.13 3.26
C LEU A 10 12.03 -17.31 2.59
N SER A 11 12.00 -17.71 1.32
CA SER A 11 13.13 -17.66 0.39
C SER A 11 13.49 -16.21 0.05
N GLN A 12 14.69 -16.02 -0.54
CA GLN A 12 15.18 -14.69 -0.90
C GLN A 12 14.24 -13.97 -1.88
N THR A 13 13.67 -14.68 -2.86
CA THR A 13 12.76 -14.10 -3.86
C THR A 13 11.43 -13.66 -3.24
N GLU A 14 10.88 -14.44 -2.31
CA GLU A 14 9.67 -14.05 -1.58
C GLU A 14 9.92 -12.86 -0.65
N TRP A 15 11.10 -12.77 -0.03
CA TRP A 15 11.49 -11.59 0.74
C TRP A 15 11.59 -10.34 -0.13
N ILE A 16 12.19 -10.43 -1.32
CA ILE A 16 12.24 -9.32 -2.27
C ILE A 16 10.83 -8.85 -2.62
N ALA A 17 9.91 -9.78 -2.92
CA ALA A 17 8.52 -9.44 -3.22
C ALA A 17 7.83 -8.74 -2.03
N VAL A 18 8.02 -9.26 -0.80
CA VAL A 18 7.47 -8.64 0.42
C VAL A 18 8.01 -7.21 0.63
N VAL A 19 9.32 -7.01 0.47
CA VAL A 19 9.95 -5.69 0.65
C VAL A 19 9.45 -4.70 -0.40
N ILE A 20 9.37 -5.10 -1.67
CA ILE A 20 8.88 -4.25 -2.77
C ILE A 20 7.44 -3.83 -2.49
N VAL A 21 6.58 -4.77 -2.12
CA VAL A 21 5.16 -4.51 -1.88
C VAL A 21 4.95 -3.58 -0.68
N ILE A 22 5.65 -3.82 0.43
CA ILE A 22 5.59 -2.93 1.60
C ILE A 22 6.08 -1.53 1.22
N GLY A 23 7.22 -1.44 0.55
CA GLY A 23 7.79 -0.16 0.11
C GLY A 23 6.85 0.60 -0.82
N ALA A 24 6.16 -0.10 -1.71
CA ALA A 24 5.23 0.51 -2.65
C ALA A 24 3.94 1.01 -1.96
N VAL A 25 3.38 0.28 -0.99
CA VAL A 25 2.25 0.76 -0.17
C VAL A 25 2.65 2.01 0.62
N LEU A 26 3.81 2.00 1.28
CA LEU A 26 4.31 3.15 2.03
C LEU A 26 4.58 4.37 1.13
N SER A 27 5.10 4.13 -0.07
CA SER A 27 5.31 5.19 -1.06
C SER A 27 3.99 5.80 -1.52
N ALA A 28 2.96 4.97 -1.78
CA ALA A 28 1.64 5.44 -2.14
C ALA A 28 0.99 6.26 -1.01
N GLU A 29 1.12 5.82 0.25
CA GLU A 29 0.63 6.54 1.42
C GLU A 29 1.31 7.91 1.59
N ALA A 30 2.63 7.97 1.41
CA ALA A 30 3.40 9.20 1.48
C ALA A 30 2.99 10.18 0.37
N ILE A 31 2.72 9.68 -0.84
CA ILE A 31 2.21 10.49 -1.95
C ILE A 31 0.79 10.97 -1.63
N ASN A 32 -0.10 10.12 -1.10
CA ASN A 32 -1.44 10.53 -0.68
C ASN A 32 -1.39 11.66 0.35
N SER A 33 -0.59 11.52 1.39
CA SER A 33 -0.39 12.55 2.43
C SER A 33 0.16 13.86 1.85
N SER A 34 1.06 13.76 0.85
CA SER A 34 1.61 14.94 0.16
C SER A 34 0.54 15.65 -0.68
N ILE A 35 -0.33 14.91 -1.36
CA ILE A 35 -1.45 15.45 -2.13
C ILE A 35 -2.46 16.10 -1.19
N GLU A 36 -2.79 15.47 -0.06
CA GLU A 36 -3.67 16.05 0.96
C GLU A 36 -3.13 17.38 1.49
N SER A 37 -1.84 17.41 1.85
CA SER A 37 -1.17 18.62 2.36
C SER A 37 -1.16 19.75 1.32
N LEU A 38 -0.88 19.43 0.05
CA LEU A 38 -0.92 20.42 -1.03
C LEU A 38 -2.35 20.93 -1.29
N ALA A 39 -3.32 20.03 -1.27
CA ALA A 39 -4.73 20.36 -1.44
C ALA A 39 -5.24 21.31 -0.34
N ASP A 40 -4.88 21.05 0.92
CA ASP A 40 -5.25 21.91 2.06
C ASP A 40 -4.60 23.29 1.98
N LEU A 41 -3.38 23.37 1.45
CA LEU A 41 -2.70 24.64 1.21
C LEU A 41 -3.33 25.44 0.07
N VAL A 42 -3.72 24.79 -1.03
CA VAL A 42 -4.24 25.44 -2.23
C VAL A 42 -5.71 25.85 -2.09
N SER A 43 -6.52 25.06 -1.36
CA SER A 43 -7.95 25.33 -1.15
C SER A 43 -8.34 25.06 0.31
N PRO A 44 -8.18 26.07 1.19
CA PRO A 44 -8.56 25.96 2.60
C PRO A 44 -10.08 25.78 2.78
N GLU A 45 -10.86 26.29 1.82
CA GLU A 45 -12.32 26.12 1.78
C GLU A 45 -12.71 24.89 0.95
N TYR A 46 -13.92 24.38 1.21
CA TYR A 46 -14.44 23.21 0.52
C TYR A 46 -14.48 23.42 -1.00
N ASN A 47 -13.84 22.50 -1.72
CA ASN A 47 -13.82 22.48 -3.18
C ASN A 47 -14.07 21.04 -3.67
N GLU A 48 -15.07 20.88 -4.53
CA GLU A 48 -15.47 19.56 -5.04
C GLU A 48 -14.36 18.88 -5.86
N ILE A 49 -13.55 19.66 -6.59
CA ILE A 49 -12.43 19.13 -7.37
C ILE A 49 -11.36 18.58 -6.43
N ILE A 50 -11.02 19.34 -5.39
CA ILE A 50 -10.04 18.92 -4.38
C ILE A 50 -10.50 17.65 -3.67
N LYS A 51 -11.79 17.57 -3.32
CA LYS A 51 -12.38 16.34 -2.77
C LYS A 51 -12.15 15.15 -3.69
N LYS A 52 -12.48 15.27 -4.99
CA LYS A 52 -12.25 14.20 -5.98
C LYS A 52 -10.78 13.83 -6.10
N THR A 53 -9.86 14.79 -6.03
CA THR A 53 -8.42 14.53 -6.05
C THR A 53 -7.96 13.74 -4.82
N LYS A 54 -8.42 14.10 -3.62
CA LYS A 54 -8.14 13.35 -2.39
C LYS A 54 -8.71 11.93 -2.44
N ASP A 55 -9.95 11.79 -2.89
CA ASP A 55 -10.61 10.49 -3.05
C ASP A 55 -9.83 9.59 -4.03
N LEU A 56 -9.30 10.14 -5.12
CA LEU A 56 -8.48 9.40 -6.08
C LEU A 56 -7.14 8.96 -5.49
N ALA A 57 -6.48 9.84 -4.71
CA ALA A 57 -5.21 9.53 -4.05
C ALA A 57 -5.38 8.43 -3.00
N ALA A 58 -6.43 8.50 -2.18
CA ALA A 58 -6.80 7.41 -1.26
C ALA A 58 -7.16 6.12 -2.01
N GLY A 59 -7.81 6.22 -3.17
CA GLY A 59 -8.08 5.09 -4.05
C GLY A 59 -6.81 4.39 -4.55
N ALA A 60 -5.76 5.15 -4.86
CA ALA A 60 -4.46 4.60 -5.26
C ALA A 60 -3.80 3.80 -4.12
N VAL A 61 -3.85 4.32 -2.88
CA VAL A 61 -3.40 3.58 -1.68
C VAL A 61 -4.17 2.28 -1.52
N LEU A 62 -5.50 2.29 -1.69
CA LEU A 62 -6.32 1.09 -1.58
C LEU A 62 -5.93 0.03 -2.62
N ILE A 63 -5.71 0.42 -3.87
CA ILE A 63 -5.25 -0.49 -4.92
C ILE A 63 -3.91 -1.14 -4.53
N MET A 64 -2.97 -0.34 -4.01
CA MET A 64 -1.70 -0.85 -3.53
C MET A 64 -1.83 -1.80 -2.34
N ALA A 65 -2.74 -1.50 -1.40
CA ALA A 65 -3.03 -2.37 -0.26
C ALA A 65 -3.65 -3.71 -0.69
N ILE A 66 -4.54 -3.70 -1.69
CA ILE A 66 -5.12 -4.92 -2.27
C ILE A 66 -4.04 -5.73 -2.98
N ALA A 67 -3.20 -5.10 -3.81
CA ALA A 67 -2.08 -5.77 -4.46
C ALA A 67 -1.14 -6.41 -3.42
N ALA A 68 -0.90 -5.70 -2.30
CA ALA A 68 -0.15 -6.25 -1.20
C ALA A 68 -0.81 -7.50 -0.61
N ALA A 69 -2.10 -7.43 -0.28
CA ALA A 69 -2.83 -8.58 0.23
C ALA A 69 -2.75 -9.80 -0.71
N ILE A 70 -2.85 -9.58 -2.02
CA ILE A 70 -2.73 -10.65 -3.04
C ILE A 70 -1.33 -11.28 -3.01
N VAL A 71 -0.26 -10.48 -3.01
CA VAL A 71 1.12 -11.01 -2.94
C VAL A 71 1.34 -11.78 -1.63
N GLY A 72 0.82 -11.26 -0.51
CA GLY A 72 0.84 -11.95 0.76
C GLY A 72 0.16 -13.32 0.69
N SER A 73 -1.05 -13.38 0.12
CA SER A 73 -1.77 -14.64 -0.06
C SER A 73 -0.99 -15.63 -0.94
N ILE A 74 -0.42 -15.19 -2.07
CA ILE A 74 0.37 -16.06 -2.95
C ILE A 74 1.56 -16.68 -2.20
N ILE A 75 2.23 -15.90 -1.35
CA ILE A 75 3.42 -16.33 -0.62
C ILE A 75 3.07 -17.20 0.60
N PHE A 76 2.08 -16.80 1.39
CA PHE A 76 1.79 -17.41 2.69
C PHE A 76 0.77 -18.55 2.61
N PHE A 77 -0.16 -18.54 1.64
CA PHE A 77 -1.20 -19.57 1.53
C PHE A 77 -0.65 -21.00 1.32
N PRO A 78 0.36 -21.24 0.46
CA PRO A 78 0.97 -22.58 0.31
C PRO A 78 1.72 -23.02 1.57
N LYS A 79 2.23 -22.07 2.37
CA LYS A 79 3.03 -22.36 3.56
C LYS A 79 2.19 -22.66 4.80
N LEU A 80 0.87 -22.41 4.74
CA LEU A 80 -0.08 -22.68 5.81
C LEU A 80 -0.47 -24.17 5.93
N GLY A 81 0.01 -25.05 5.05
CA GLY A 81 -0.13 -26.50 5.19
C GLY A 81 -1.17 -27.17 4.28
N PHE A 82 -1.34 -26.65 3.05
CA PHE A 82 -2.07 -27.32 1.97
C PHE A 82 -1.12 -27.78 0.86
#